data_AF-A0A0E0NCQ8-F1
#
_entry.id   AF-A0A0E0NCQ8-F1
#
_cell.length_a   1.000
_cell.length_b   1.000
_cell.length_c   1.000
_cell.angle_alpha   90.00
_cell.angle_beta   90.00
_cell.angle_gamma   90.00
#
_symmetry.space_group_name_H-M   'P 1'
#
loop_
_entity.id
_entity.type
_entity.pdbx_description
1 polymer ?
#
loop_
_entity_poly.entity_id
_entity_poly.type
_entity_poly.pdbx_seq_one_letter_code
_entity_poly.pdbx_strand_id
1 'polypeptide(L)' 'MRDNLPHKDFITAVQEQLMGFINEEVLNPDGEFYYDGSTIHNVGPSSSDIMPASKS' A
#
# COMPACT_ATOMS: atom_id res chain seq x y z
N MET A 1 11.00 -9.03 21.34
CA MET A 1 10.30 -7.85 21.89
C MET A 1 10.21 -6.88 20.75
N ARG A 2 9.01 -6.39 20.39
CA ARG A 2 8.91 -5.32 19.38
C ARG A 2 9.52 -4.10 20.05
N ASP A 3 10.78 -3.83 19.74
CA ASP A 3 11.54 -2.76 20.36
C ASP A 3 10.72 -1.48 20.22
N ASN A 4 10.34 -0.91 21.37
CA ASN A 4 9.64 0.36 21.46
C ASN A 4 10.65 1.44 21.08
N LEU A 5 11.00 1.51 19.80
CA LEU A 5 11.75 2.63 19.26
C LEU A 5 10.98 3.89 19.68
N PRO A 6 11.66 4.92 20.22
CA PRO A 6 11.04 6.21 20.48
C PRO A 6 10.15 6.59 19.29
N HIS A 7 8.96 7.12 19.54
CA HIS A 7 7.96 7.35 18.49
C HIS A 7 8.52 8.04 17.24
N LYS A 8 9.46 8.96 17.45
CA LYS A 8 10.23 9.64 16.40
C LYS A 8 11.05 8.67 15.54
N ASP A 9 11.79 7.77 16.17
CA ASP A 9 12.66 6.82 15.49
C ASP A 9 11.82 5.78 14.72
N PHE A 10 10.65 5.39 15.27
CA PHE A 10 9.69 4.54 14.55
C PHE A 10 9.16 5.24 13.29
N ILE A 11 8.78 6.52 13.40
CA ILE A 11 8.34 7.32 12.24
C ILE A 11 9.47 7.40 11.20
N THR A 12 10.70 7.66 11.62
CA THR A 12 11.86 7.71 10.72
C THR A 12 12.07 6.37 10.01
N ALA A 13 12.02 5.25 10.74
CA ALA A 13 12.16 3.92 10.15
C ALA A 13 11.07 3.63 9.09
N VAL A 14 9.82 4.02 9.36
CA VAL A 14 8.72 3.88 8.40
C VAL A 14 8.94 4.76 7.16
N GLN A 15 9.42 5.99 7.35
CA GLN A 15 9.71 6.91 6.23
C GLN A 15 10.85 6.40 5.35
N GLU A 16 11.93 5.92 5.96
CA GLU A 16 13.08 5.35 5.23
C GLU A 16 12.67 4.10 4.45
N GLN A 17 11.91 3.21 5.06
CA GLN A 17 11.41 2.01 4.39
C GLN A 17 10.48 2.34 3.22
N LEU A 18 9.57 3.30 3.39
CA LEU A 18 8.67 3.73 2.31
C LEU A 18 9.43 4.40 1.16
N MET A 19 10.44 5.22 1.48
CA MET A 19 11.28 5.84 0.46
C MET A 19 12.10 4.81 -0.33
N GLY A 20 12.64 3.79 0.35
CA GLY A 20 13.33 2.68 -0.31
C GLY A 20 12.41 1.93 -1.27
N PHE A 21 11.20 1.59 -0.81
CA PHE A 21 10.19 0.96 -1.66
C PHE A 21 9.85 1.79 -2.91
N ILE A 22 9.66 3.11 -2.76
CA ILE A 22 9.37 3.99 -3.90
C ILE A 22 10.53 3.97 -4.90
N ASN A 23 11.77 4.11 -4.42
CA ASN A 23 12.94 4.17 -5.29
C ASN A 23 13.23 2.85 -6.02
N GLU A 24 12.96 1.71 -5.41
CA GLU A 24 13.31 0.39 -5.94
C GLU A 24 12.18 -0.24 -6.77
N GLU A 25 10.93 -0.08 -6.34
CA GLU A 25 9.80 -0.83 -6.89
C GLU A 25 8.84 0.04 -7.71
N VAL A 26 8.87 1.37 -7.54
CA VAL A 26 7.90 2.28 -8.17
C VAL A 26 8.53 3.16 -9.25
N LEU A 27 9.79 3.57 -9.05
CA LEU A 27 10.51 4.36 -10.03
C LEU A 27 11.20 3.47 -11.07
N ASN A 28 11.18 3.91 -12.32
CA ASN A 28 12.04 3.34 -13.36
C ASN A 28 13.50 3.83 -13.18
N PRO A 29 14.48 3.28 -13.95
CA PRO A 29 15.87 3.70 -13.86
C PRO A 29 16.13 5.19 -14.12
N ASP A 30 15.22 5.88 -14.80
CA ASP A 30 15.28 7.32 -15.09
C ASP A 30 14.69 8.18 -13.95
N GLY A 31 14.13 7.55 -12.91
CA GLY A 31 13.53 8.21 -11.75
C GLY A 31 12.08 8.67 -11.97
N GLU A 32 11.43 8.21 -13.03
CA GLU A 32 10.01 8.48 -13.30
C GLU A 32 9.12 7.38 -12.72
N PHE A 33 7.92 7.76 -12.27
CA PHE A 33 6.92 6.79 -11.83
C PHE A 33 6.51 5.90 -13.01
N TYR A 34 6.70 4.59 -12.86
CA TYR A 34 6.28 3.62 -13.85
C TYR A 34 5.05 2.84 -13.36
N TYR A 35 4.06 2.74 -14.22
CA TYR A 35 2.89 1.88 -14.01
C TYR A 35 2.69 1.05 -15.27
N ASP A 36 2.73 -0.27 -15.12
CA ASP A 36 2.66 -1.23 -16.22
C ASP A 36 1.24 -1.42 -16.78
N GLY A 37 0.26 -0.68 -16.27
CA GLY A 37 -1.14 -0.78 -16.66
C GLY A 37 -1.86 -2.00 -16.08
N SER A 38 -1.23 -2.76 -15.17
CA SER A 38 -1.88 -3.86 -14.49
C SER A 38 -2.90 -3.33 -13.48
N THR A 39 -4.17 -3.64 -13.69
CA THR A 39 -5.20 -3.34 -12.69
C THR A 39 -4.94 -4.23 -11.49
N ILE A 40 -4.78 -3.64 -10.29
CA ILE A 40 -4.83 -4.42 -9.05
C ILE A 40 -6.23 -5.03 -9.01
N HIS A 41 -6.33 -6.31 -9.36
CA HIS A 41 -7.59 -7.04 -9.27
C HIS A 41 -8.00 -6.99 -7.80
N ASN A 42 -9.01 -6.18 -7.49
CA ASN A 42 -9.71 -6.23 -6.23
C ASN A 42 -10.27 -7.65 -6.08
N VAL A 43 -9.53 -8.54 -5.42
CA VAL A 43 -10.02 -9.86 -4.97
C VAL A 43 -10.97 -9.74 -3.77
N GLY A 44 -11.45 -8.53 -3.47
CA GLY A 44 -12.58 -8.31 -2.57
C GLY A 44 -13.91 -8.60 -3.28
N PRO A 45 -14.97 -8.95 -2.54
CA PRO A 45 -16.29 -9.13 -3.12
C PRO A 45 -16.64 -7.87 -3.92
N SER A 46 -17.09 -8.07 -5.16
CA SER A 46 -17.53 -6.96 -5.98
C SER A 46 -18.65 -6.23 -5.23
N SER A 47 -18.70 -4.90 -5.30
CA SER A 47 -19.79 -4.15 -4.67
C SER A 47 -21.17 -4.59 -5.19
N SER A 48 -21.23 -5.29 -6.32
CA SER A 48 -22.43 -5.93 -6.87
C SER A 48 -22.89 -7.18 -6.10
N ASP A 49 -22.07 -7.73 -5.21
CA ASP A 49 -22.36 -8.95 -4.45
C ASP A 49 -23.06 -8.65 -3.11
N ILE A 50 -23.23 -7.37 -2.76
CA ILE A 50 -23.95 -6.96 -1.56
C ILE A 50 -25.45 -6.91 -1.90
N MET A 51 -26.13 -8.05 -1.76
CA MET A 51 -27.59 -8.03 -1.68
C MET A 51 -28.03 -7.17 -0.48
N PRO A 52 -28.97 -6.22 -0.64
CA PRO A 52 -29.54 -5.53 0.50
C PRO A 52 -30.30 -6.57 1.35
N ALA A 53 -29.91 -6.69 2.62
CA ALA A 53 -30.65 -7.51 3.56
C ALA A 53 -32.10 -7.00 3.61
N SER A 54 -33.04 -7.82 3.11
CA SER A 54 -34.46 -7.61 3.27
C SER A 54 -34.77 -7.49 4.77
N LYS A 55 -35.12 -6.28 5.20
CA LYS A 55 -35.55 -6.01 6.56
C LYS A 55 -37.03 -6.42 6.66
N SER A 56 -37.32 -7.39 7.53
CA SER A 56 -38.68 -7.78 7.94
C SER A 56 -39.42 -6.64 8.62
#